data_AF-A0A0P8BZZ8-F1
#
_entry.id   AF-A0A0P8BZZ8-F1
#
_cell.length_a   1.000
_cell.length_b   1.000
_cell.length_c   1.000
_cell.angle_alpha   90.00
_cell.angle_beta   90.00
_cell.angle_gamma   90.00
#
_symmetry.space_group_name_H-M   'P 1'
#
loop_
_entity.id
_entity.type
_entity.pdbx_description
1 polymer ?
#
loop_
_entity_poly.entity_id
_entity_poly.type
_entity_poly.pdbx_seq_one_letter_code
_entity_poly.pdbx_strand_id
1 'polypeptide(L)'
;MSAPRTDIETQAKRHRGPIVGIVGGLVFVALLALAALVWPGIPLDEQAAPDGVPTETTDGDAVTGGPSIIIDNEANTVEEETQ
;
A
#
# COMPACT_ATOMS: atom_id res chain seq x y z
N MET A 1 -27.74 41.31 -39.27
CA MET A 1 -26.53 40.48 -39.03
C MET A 1 -26.86 39.04 -39.43
N SER A 2 -26.00 38.38 -40.20
CA SER A 2 -26.15 36.95 -40.50
C SER A 2 -25.66 36.10 -39.33
N ALA A 3 -26.33 34.98 -39.08
CA ALA A 3 -25.97 34.08 -37.99
C ALA A 3 -24.56 33.50 -38.19
N PRO A 4 -23.81 33.24 -37.10
CA PRO A 4 -22.52 32.56 -37.16
C PRO A 4 -22.64 31.24 -37.91
N ARG A 5 -21.67 30.94 -38.78
CA ARG A 5 -21.62 29.64 -39.47
C ARG A 5 -21.08 28.59 -38.51
N THR A 6 -21.99 27.83 -37.92
CA THR A 6 -21.73 26.70 -37.03
C THR A 6 -22.11 25.39 -37.72
N ASP A 7 -21.49 25.12 -38.85
CA ASP A 7 -21.59 23.83 -39.54
C ASP A 7 -20.81 22.75 -38.78
N ILE A 8 -21.25 21.50 -38.93
CA ILE A 8 -20.64 20.33 -38.26
C ILE A 8 -19.19 20.13 -38.71
N GLU A 9 -18.86 20.53 -39.94
CA GLU A 9 -17.51 20.47 -40.50
C GLU A 9 -16.55 21.39 -39.74
N THR A 10 -16.95 22.64 -39.50
CA THR A 10 -16.19 23.61 -38.69
C THR A 10 -15.97 23.12 -37.26
N GLN A 11 -16.97 22.51 -36.63
CA GLN A 11 -16.82 21.92 -35.28
C GLN A 11 -15.87 20.72 -35.31
N ALA A 12 -16.08 19.76 -36.21
CA ALA A 12 -15.23 18.58 -36.31
C ALA A 12 -13.75 18.97 -36.52
N LYS A 13 -13.46 19.97 -37.37
CA LYS A 13 -12.09 20.43 -37.62
C LYS A 13 -11.42 21.03 -36.38
N ARG A 14 -12.18 21.72 -35.52
CA ARG A 14 -11.66 22.38 -34.32
C ARG A 14 -11.47 21.44 -33.12
N HIS A 15 -12.28 20.38 -33.03
CA HIS A 15 -12.29 19.47 -31.87
C HIS A 15 -11.55 18.14 -32.12
N ARG A 16 -11.13 17.86 -33.37
CA ARG A 16 -10.42 16.63 -33.72
C ARG A 16 -9.17 16.37 -32.88
N GLY A 17 -8.35 17.39 -32.62
CA GLY A 17 -7.14 17.27 -31.79
C GLY A 17 -7.46 16.77 -30.38
N PRO A 18 -8.27 17.50 -29.60
CA PRO A 18 -8.69 17.05 -28.26
C PRO A 18 -9.36 15.69 -28.23
N ILE A 19 -10.24 15.38 -29.20
CA ILE A 19 -10.94 14.09 -29.26
C ILE A 19 -9.95 12.94 -29.49
N VAL A 20 -8.99 13.11 -30.41
CA VAL A 20 -7.94 12.10 -30.66
C VAL A 20 -7.10 11.88 -29.40
N GLY A 21 -6.76 12.94 -28.67
CA GLY A 21 -6.03 12.84 -27.41
C GLY A 21 -6.79 12.04 -26.35
N ILE A 22 -8.09 12.30 -26.16
CA ILE A 22 -8.94 11.57 -25.23
C ILE A 22 -9.03 10.09 -25.62
N VAL A 23 -9.30 9.80 -26.90
CA VAL A 23 -9.38 8.42 -27.39
C VAL A 23 -8.05 7.70 -27.20
N GLY A 24 -6.92 8.35 -27.51
CA GLY A 24 -5.59 7.79 -27.28
C GLY A 24 -5.33 7.49 -25.80
N GLY A 25 -5.69 8.41 -24.90
CA GLY A 25 -5.59 8.22 -23.46
C GLY A 25 -6.43 7.04 -22.95
N LEU A 26 -7.68 6.93 -23.41
CA LEU A 26 -8.57 5.83 -23.05
C LEU A 26 -8.03 4.47 -23.54
N VAL A 27 -7.52 4.42 -24.77
CA VAL A 27 -6.90 3.20 -25.32
C VAL A 27 -5.67 2.82 -24.51
N PHE A 28 -4.81 3.79 -24.17
CA PHE A 28 -3.62 3.53 -23.38
C PHE A 28 -3.94 2.98 -21.98
N VAL A 29 -4.92 3.59 -21.28
CA VAL A 29 -5.37 3.11 -19.97
C VAL A 29 -5.99 1.72 -20.08
N ALA A 30 -6.79 1.45 -21.11
CA ALA A 30 -7.35 0.13 -21.34
C ALA A 30 -6.26 -0.93 -21.56
N LEU A 31 -5.21 -0.61 -22.31
CA LEU A 31 -4.08 -1.51 -22.53
C LEU A 31 -3.30 -1.78 -21.23
N LEU A 32 -3.06 -0.75 -20.40
CA LEU A 32 -2.43 -0.93 -19.09
C LEU A 32 -3.28 -1.80 -18.16
N ALA A 33 -4.60 -1.60 -18.15
CA ALA A 33 -5.50 -2.44 -17.36
C ALA A 33 -5.47 -3.90 -17.82
N LEU A 34 -5.50 -4.15 -19.14
CA LEU A 34 -5.37 -5.50 -19.68
C LEU A 34 -4.02 -6.13 -19.34
N ALA A 35 -2.92 -5.37 -19.44
CA ALA A 35 -1.60 -5.83 -19.05
C ALA A 35 -1.54 -6.21 -17.57
N ALA A 36 -2.14 -5.41 -16.68
CA ALA A 36 -2.20 -5.71 -15.26
C ALA A 36 -3.01 -6.98 -14.94
N LEU A 37 -4.08 -7.26 -15.69
CA LEU A 37 -4.89 -8.48 -15.48
C LEU A 37 -4.16 -9.77 -15.85
N VAL A 38 -3.25 -9.72 -16.82
CA VAL A 38 -2.48 -10.90 -17.27
C VAL A 38 -1.09 -10.99 -16.66
N TRP A 39 -0.62 -9.93 -16.00
CA TRP A 39 0.70 -9.89 -15.38
C TRP A 39 0.70 -10.65 -14.05
N PRO A 40 1.45 -11.76 -13.91
CA PRO A 40 1.45 -12.57 -12.69
C PRO A 40 2.14 -11.90 -11.48
N GLY A 41 2.69 -10.70 -11.65
CA GLY A 41 3.44 -10.00 -10.61
C GLY A 41 4.91 -10.41 -10.56
N ILE A 42 5.60 -9.91 -9.55
CA ILE A 42 6.95 -10.38 -9.17
C ILE A 42 6.76 -11.41 -8.04
N PRO A 43 7.48 -12.53 -8.03
CA PRO A 43 7.42 -13.49 -6.92
C PRO A 43 7.72 -12.84 -5.56
N LEU A 44 7.04 -13.28 -4.50
CA LEU A 44 7.19 -12.68 -3.16
C LEU A 44 8.57 -12.94 -2.55
N ASP A 45 9.19 -14.07 -2.88
CA ASP A 45 10.55 -14.45 -2.48
C ASP A 45 11.61 -13.52 -3.08
N GLU A 46 11.35 -12.94 -4.26
CA GLU A 46 12.20 -11.94 -4.88
C GLU A 46 11.95 -10.52 -4.32
N GLN A 47 10.88 -10.33 -3.55
CA GLN A 47 10.52 -9.06 -2.91
C GLN A 47 10.90 -9.00 -1.42
N ALA A 48 11.34 -10.11 -0.83
CA ALA A 48 11.73 -10.15 0.57
C ALA A 48 12.92 -9.21 0.81
N ALA A 49 12.81 -8.36 1.83
CA ALA A 49 13.96 -7.64 2.35
C ALA A 49 14.98 -8.68 2.86
N PRO A 50 16.30 -8.39 2.78
CA PRO A 50 17.29 -9.24 3.41
C PRO A 50 16.91 -9.47 4.86
N ASP A 51 16.89 -10.74 5.30
CA ASP A 51 16.62 -11.06 6.69
C ASP A 51 17.55 -10.23 7.58
N GLY A 52 16.94 -9.43 8.46
CA GLY A 52 17.69 -8.61 9.39
C GLY A 52 18.59 -9.48 10.26
N VAL A 53 19.75 -8.95 10.64
CA VAL A 53 20.62 -9.63 11.61
C VAL A 53 19.83 -9.81 12.91
N PRO A 54 19.77 -11.01 13.51
CA PRO A 54 19.13 -11.19 14.81
C PRO A 54 19.73 -10.23 15.83
N THR A 55 18.95 -9.29 16.33
CA THR A 55 19.34 -8.47 17.47
C THR A 55 18.93 -9.21 18.73
N GLU A 56 19.90 -9.61 19.55
CA GLU A 56 19.61 -10.09 20.89
C GLU A 56 19.10 -8.92 21.74
N THR A 57 17.88 -9.04 22.25
CA THR A 57 17.46 -8.23 23.40
C THR A 57 18.04 -8.91 24.64
N THR A 58 19.11 -8.34 25.18
CA THR A 58 19.51 -8.67 26.54
C THR A 58 18.44 -8.07 27.46
N ASP A 59 17.62 -8.92 28.09
CA ASP A 59 16.63 -8.55 29.12
C ASP A 59 17.25 -7.84 30.35
N GLY A 60 18.57 -7.63 30.35
CA GLY A 60 19.36 -7.01 31.41
C GLY A 60 19.68 -5.52 31.22
N ASP A 61 19.29 -4.85 30.12
CA ASP A 61 19.37 -3.38 30.05
C ASP A 61 18.04 -2.72 30.47
N ALA A 62 17.51 -3.17 31.62
CA ALA A 62 16.64 -2.31 32.40
C ALA A 62 17.50 -1.11 32.82
N VAL A 63 17.24 0.05 32.21
CA VAL A 63 17.87 1.33 32.54
C VAL A 63 17.96 1.45 34.06
N THR A 64 19.16 1.38 34.63
CA THR A 64 19.40 1.46 36.09
C THR A 64 19.20 2.88 36.63
N GLY A 65 18.31 3.66 36.02
CA GLY A 65 18.03 5.06 36.33
C GLY A 65 16.53 5.40 36.41
N GLY A 66 15.63 4.43 36.32
CA GLY A 66 14.19 4.63 36.59
C GLY A 66 13.81 4.04 37.96
N PRO A 67 12.81 4.61 38.68
CA PRO A 67 12.36 4.02 39.94
C PRO A 67 11.82 2.62 39.69
N SER A 68 12.40 1.62 40.35
CA SER A 68 11.94 0.24 40.31
C SER A 68 10.60 0.12 41.05
N ILE A 69 9.54 -0.25 40.33
CA ILE A 69 8.31 -0.74 40.95
C ILE A 69 8.51 -2.24 41.16
N ILE A 70 8.78 -2.63 42.40
CA ILE A 70 8.77 -4.03 42.83
C ILE A 70 7.29 -4.42 43.00
N ILE A 71 6.82 -5.40 42.23
CA ILE A 71 5.50 -6.02 42.43
C ILE A 71 5.74 -7.37 43.07
N ASP A 72 5.56 -7.46 44.39
CA ASP A 72 5.56 -8.73 45.11
C ASP A 72 4.26 -9.48 44.81
N ASN A 73 4.34 -10.52 43.98
CA ASN A 73 3.21 -11.39 43.70
C ASN A 73 3.12 -12.51 44.77
N GLU A 74 2.81 -12.14 46.02
CA GLU A 74 2.54 -13.09 47.12
C GLU A 74 1.10 -13.62 47.09
N ALA A 75 0.62 -14.12 45.95
CA ALA A 75 -0.71 -14.71 45.87
C ALA A 75 -0.82 -15.79 44.79
N ASN A 76 -0.11 -16.91 44.97
CA ASN A 76 -0.59 -18.17 44.40
C ASN A 76 -0.07 -19.40 45.18
N THR A 77 -0.39 -19.47 46.47
CA THR A 77 -0.36 -20.73 47.22
C THR A 77 -1.62 -21.52 46.87
N VAL A 78 -1.49 -22.47 45.94
CA VAL A 78 -2.46 -23.56 45.76
C VAL A 78 -1.70 -24.87 45.96
N GLU A 79 -1.68 -25.35 47.20
CA GLU A 79 -1.40 -26.75 47.52
C GLU A 79 -2.46 -27.21 48.53
N GLU A 80 -3.65 -27.57 48.02
CA GLU A 80 -4.51 -28.55 48.69
C GLU A 80 -4.15 -29.93 48.14
N GLU A 81 -3.16 -30.59 48.74
CA GLU A 81 -3.10 -32.05 48.75
C GLU A 81 -3.74 -32.54 50.06
N THR A 82 -4.94 -33.11 49.96
CA THR A 82 -5.55 -33.90 51.04
C THR A 82 -5.45 -35.38 50.71
N GLN A 83 -4.79 -36.11 51.60
CA GLN A 83 -4.83 -37.57 51.72
C GLN A 83 -5.64 -37.92 52.97
#